data_AF-A0A842MU68-F1
#
_entry.id   AF-A0A842MU68-F1
#
_cell.length_a   1.000
_cell.length_b   1.000
_cell.length_c   1.000
_cell.angle_alpha   90.00
_cell.angle_beta   90.00
_cell.angle_gamma   90.00
#
_symmetry.space_group_name_H-M   'P 1'
#
loop_
_entity.id
_entity.type
_entity.pdbx_description
1 polymer ?
#
loop_
_entity_poly.entity_id
_entity_poly.type
_entity_poly.pdbx_seq_one_letter_code
_entity_poly.pdbx_strand_id
1 'polypeptide(L)'
;MVYLVTAEVIKMKGECPVHKVGDKVEFYENVMKGKMCLSAFRAMWLSIVSLMYDSKVAWLKGQDSTVQQCPDPAADVIFLVKRGRELSDEELAQAYGITVDEYRRLMGRDIMQTLRQRGEI
;
A
#
# COMPACT_ATOMS: atom_id res chain seq x y z
N MET A 1 -5.03 -10.79 5.11
CA MET A 1 -4.45 -10.73 3.76
C MET A 1 -3.83 -9.36 3.61
N VAL A 2 -2.59 -9.27 3.15
CA VAL A 2 -1.88 -7.99 2.97
C VAL A 2 -1.38 -7.95 1.55
N TYR A 3 -1.70 -6.89 0.83
CA TYR A 3 -1.34 -6.72 -0.57
C TYR A 3 -0.23 -5.70 -0.75
N LEU A 4 0.65 -5.95 -1.70
CA LEU A 4 1.56 -4.93 -2.20
C LEU A 4 0.76 -3.81 -2.85
N VAL A 5 1.02 -2.56 -2.48
CA VAL A 5 0.43 -1.38 -3.13
C VAL A 5 1.54 -0.58 -3.78
N THR A 6 1.31 -0.10 -5.00
CA THR A 6 2.28 0.73 -5.73
C THR A 6 1.68 2.08 -6.04
N ALA A 7 2.42 3.17 -5.81
CA ALA A 7 2.09 4.48 -6.35
C ALA A 7 3.10 4.83 -7.44
N GLU A 8 2.62 5.01 -8.67
CA GLU A 8 3.42 5.38 -9.83
C GLU A 8 3.04 6.78 -10.32
N VAL A 9 4.02 7.64 -10.60
CA VAL A 9 3.77 8.95 -11.18
C VAL A 9 3.44 8.79 -12.66
N ILE A 10 2.17 8.96 -13.01
CA ILE A 10 1.69 8.79 -14.39
C ILE A 10 1.61 10.11 -15.17
N LYS A 11 1.56 11.24 -14.46
CA LYS A 11 1.50 12.56 -15.08
C LYS A 11 2.07 13.61 -14.13
N MET A 12 2.71 14.62 -14.69
CA MET A 12 3.19 15.79 -13.95
C MET A 12 3.01 17.05 -14.79
N LYS A 13 2.59 18.14 -14.14
CA LYS A 13 2.67 19.50 -14.68
C LYS A 13 3.35 20.41 -13.66
N GLY A 14 4.26 21.26 -14.13
CA GLY A 14 5.18 22.00 -13.25
C GLY A 14 6.42 21.18 -12.89
N GLU A 15 7.13 21.62 -11.86
CA GLU A 15 8.38 21.01 -11.41
C GLU A 15 8.23 20.46 -9.99
N CYS A 16 8.67 19.23 -9.76
CA CYS A 16 8.76 18.63 -8.43
C CYS A 16 10.22 18.26 -8.14
N PRO A 17 10.81 18.69 -7.01
CA PRO A 17 12.20 18.34 -6.67
C PRO A 17 12.35 16.88 -6.21
N VAL A 18 11.24 16.22 -5.88
CA VAL A 18 11.25 14.85 -5.37
C VAL A 18 10.98 13.84 -6.48
N HIS A 19 9.96 14.10 -7.30
CA HIS A 19 9.34 13.13 -8.19
C HIS A 19 9.41 13.53 -9.67
N LYS A 20 9.39 12.53 -10.55
CA LYS A 20 9.19 12.66 -12.01
C LYS A 20 8.29 11.55 -12.53
N VAL A 21 7.77 11.71 -13.75
CA VAL A 21 6.95 10.66 -14.41
C VAL A 21 7.73 9.35 -14.50
N GLY A 22 7.08 8.25 -14.13
CA GLY A 22 7.66 6.90 -14.05
C GLY A 22 8.26 6.55 -12.68
N ASP A 23 8.41 7.51 -11.76
CA ASP A 23 8.82 7.17 -10.39
C ASP A 23 7.76 6.28 -9.74
N LYS A 24 8.22 5.26 -9.01
CA LYS A 24 7.38 4.26 -8.37
C LYS A 24 7.79 4.06 -6.93
N VAL A 25 6.79 3.96 -6.06
CA VAL A 25 6.95 3.66 -4.63
C VAL A 25 6.07 2.47 -4.28
N GLU A 26 6.62 1.56 -3.49
CA GLU A 26 5.92 0.38 -2.99
C GLU A 26 5.57 0.56 -1.51
N PHE A 27 4.39 0.11 -1.14
CA PHE A 27 3.84 0.16 0.20
C PHE A 27 3.28 -1.21 0.59
N TYR A 28 3.60 -1.64 1.79
CA TYR A 28 3.01 -2.82 2.42
C TYR A 28 3.34 -2.81 3.91
N GLU A 29 2.39 -3.19 4.76
CA GLU A 29 2.51 -3.04 6.22
C GLU A 29 3.04 -1.64 6.60
N ASN A 30 4.15 -1.61 7.35
CA ASN A 30 4.87 -0.41 7.75
C ASN A 30 6.07 -0.08 6.84
N VAL A 31 6.16 -0.73 5.68
CA VAL A 31 7.26 -0.56 4.73
C VAL A 31 6.87 0.39 3.60
N MET A 32 7.78 1.31 3.30
CA MET A 32 7.76 2.16 2.13
C MET A 32 9.11 2.01 1.39
N LYS A 33 9.09 1.47 0.17
CA LYS A 33 10.29 1.34 -0.68
C LYS A 33 10.22 2.32 -1.84
N GLY A 34 11.25 3.15 -1.96
CA GLY A 34 11.36 4.18 -2.99
C GLY A 34 11.35 5.59 -2.40
N LYS A 35 11.52 6.59 -3.26
CA LYS A 35 11.56 7.99 -2.86
C LYS A 35 10.14 8.53 -2.77
N MET A 36 9.74 9.04 -1.61
CA MET A 36 8.39 9.56 -1.40
C MET A 36 8.39 10.90 -0.67
N CYS A 37 7.69 11.87 -1.24
CA CYS A 37 7.36 13.12 -0.57
C CYS A 37 6.29 12.89 0.50
N LEU A 38 6.51 13.37 1.72
CA LEU A 38 5.57 13.20 2.83
C LEU A 38 4.20 13.86 2.58
N SER A 39 4.16 14.99 1.87
CA SER A 39 2.90 15.66 1.51
C SER A 39 2.06 14.81 0.54
N ALA A 40 2.70 14.23 -0.47
CA ALA A 40 2.05 13.31 -1.40
C ALA A 40 1.61 12.01 -0.69
N PHE A 41 2.47 11.45 0.18
CA PHE A 41 2.12 10.28 0.98
C PHE A 41 0.89 10.53 1.86
N ARG A 42 0.84 11.65 2.58
CA ARG A 42 -0.29 12.01 3.43
C ARG A 42 -1.60 12.08 2.64
N ALA A 43 -1.58 12.66 1.43
CA ALA A 43 -2.76 12.74 0.58
C ALA A 43 -3.24 11.35 0.10
N MET A 44 -2.32 10.43 -0.13
CA MET A 44 -2.61 9.08 -0.63
C MET A 44 -2.88 8.04 0.46
N TRP A 45 -2.54 8.33 1.72
CA TRP A 45 -2.46 7.36 2.80
C TRP A 45 -3.71 6.49 2.95
N LEU A 46 -4.90 7.10 2.97
CA LEU A 46 -6.16 6.37 3.12
C LEU A 46 -6.41 5.39 1.97
N SER A 47 -6.05 5.77 0.75
CA SER A 47 -6.17 4.90 -0.42
C SER A 47 -5.16 3.75 -0.37
N ILE A 48 -3.93 4.03 0.06
CA ILE A 48 -2.89 3.02 0.21
C ILE A 48 -3.34 1.95 1.22
N VAL A 49 -3.77 2.35 2.42
CA VAL A 49 -4.22 1.41 3.45
C VAL A 49 -5.46 0.63 3.01
N SER A 50 -6.42 1.30 2.36
CA SER A 50 -7.63 0.64 1.85
C SER A 50 -7.28 -0.44 0.81
N LEU A 51 -6.37 -0.14 -0.12
CA LEU A 51 -5.91 -1.09 -1.12
C LEU A 51 -5.08 -2.20 -0.47
N MET A 52 -4.26 -1.91 0.54
CA MET A 52 -3.40 -2.88 1.21
C MET A 52 -4.20 -3.99 1.93
N TYR A 53 -5.35 -3.67 2.51
CA TYR A 53 -6.16 -4.59 3.33
C TYR A 53 -7.44 -5.07 2.67
N ASP A 54 -7.46 -5.12 1.33
CA ASP A 54 -8.58 -5.61 0.54
C ASP A 54 -9.93 -4.89 0.77
N SER A 55 -9.89 -3.61 1.19
CA SER A 55 -11.11 -2.84 1.40
C SER A 55 -11.83 -2.59 0.07
N LYS A 56 -13.14 -2.85 0.06
CA LYS A 56 -14.03 -2.52 -1.06
C LYS A 56 -14.64 -1.16 -0.83
N VAL A 57 -14.19 -0.18 -1.60
CA VAL A 57 -14.65 1.20 -1.47
C VAL A 57 -15.64 1.51 -2.59
N ALA A 58 -16.88 1.86 -2.22
CA ALA A 58 -18.01 1.94 -3.14
C ALA A 58 -17.81 2.94 -4.32
N TRP A 59 -16.96 3.94 -4.17
CA TRP A 59 -16.73 4.99 -5.17
C TRP A 59 -15.49 4.78 -6.04
N LEU A 60 -14.68 3.73 -5.83
CA LEU A 60 -13.53 3.44 -6.68
C LEU A 60 -13.98 2.73 -7.96
N LYS A 61 -13.69 3.33 -9.13
CA LYS A 61 -13.84 2.67 -10.42
C LYS A 61 -12.68 1.70 -10.62
N GLY A 62 -12.96 0.41 -10.45
CA GLY A 62 -11.94 -0.63 -10.35
C GLY A 62 -11.47 -0.75 -8.90
N GLN A 63 -11.79 -1.87 -8.26
CA GLN A 63 -11.59 -2.06 -6.81
C GLN A 63 -10.10 -2.13 -6.41
N ASP A 64 -9.20 -2.18 -7.38
CA ASP A 64 -7.77 -2.37 -7.19
C ASP A 64 -6.93 -1.14 -7.57
N SER A 65 -7.55 0.01 -7.90
CA SER A 65 -6.77 1.21 -8.24
C SER A 65 -7.50 2.51 -7.98
N THR A 66 -6.73 3.58 -7.77
CA THR A 66 -7.21 4.95 -7.72
C THR A 66 -6.18 5.92 -8.26
N VAL A 67 -6.64 7.04 -8.80
CA VAL A 67 -5.78 8.18 -9.12
C VAL A 67 -5.74 9.12 -7.92
N GLN A 68 -4.57 9.63 -7.59
CA GLN A 68 -4.35 10.56 -6.49
C GLN A 68 -3.47 11.72 -6.95
N GLN A 69 -3.74 12.90 -6.41
CA GLN A 69 -3.01 14.12 -6.75
C GLN A 69 -2.17 14.57 -5.55
N CYS A 70 -0.94 15.02 -5.82
CA CYS A 70 -0.15 15.73 -4.83
C CYS A 70 -0.87 17.03 -4.42
N PRO A 71 -0.97 17.36 -3.13
CA PRO A 71 -1.69 18.56 -2.70
C PRO A 71 -0.95 19.87 -3.02
N ASP A 72 0.27 19.81 -3.56
CA ASP A 72 1.03 20.98 -3.98
C ASP A 72 0.46 21.57 -5.27
N PRO A 73 -0.12 22.78 -5.24
CA PRO A 73 -0.72 23.38 -6.43
C PRO A 73 0.33 23.82 -7.48
N ALA A 74 1.60 23.97 -7.11
CA ALA A 74 2.68 24.34 -8.03
C ALA A 74 3.23 23.12 -8.79
N ALA A 75 3.14 21.94 -8.19
CA ALA A 75 3.60 20.67 -8.74
C ALA A 75 2.41 19.71 -8.84
N ASP A 76 1.71 19.76 -9.98
CA ASP A 76 0.56 18.92 -10.29
C ASP A 76 1.03 17.50 -10.66
N VAL A 77 1.50 16.77 -9.63
CA VAL A 77 1.96 15.38 -9.72
C VAL A 77 0.78 14.46 -9.50
N ILE A 78 0.52 13.59 -10.47
CA ILE A 78 -0.58 12.62 -10.46
C ILE A 78 -0.02 11.21 -10.33
N PHE A 79 -0.51 10.50 -9.32
CA PHE A 79 -0.14 9.12 -9.01
C PHE A 79 -1.26 8.17 -9.40
N LEU A 80 -0.91 7.06 -10.05
CA LEU A 80 -1.74 5.85 -10.08
C LEU A 80 -1.36 4.99 -8.88
N VAL A 81 -2.29 4.85 -7.94
CA VAL A 81 -2.14 3.95 -6.80
C VAL A 81 -2.87 2.65 -7.13
N LYS A 82 -2.18 1.52 -7.05
CA LYS A 82 -2.71 0.21 -7.48
C LYS A 82 -2.37 -0.90 -6.49
N ARG A 83 -3.34 -1.76 -6.22
CA ARG A 83 -3.16 -3.04 -5.53
C ARG A 83 -2.52 -4.07 -6.47
N GLY A 84 -1.47 -4.71 -5.99
CA GLY A 84 -0.78 -5.80 -6.65
C GLY A 84 -1.19 -7.15 -6.09
N ARG A 85 -0.20 -8.06 -6.00
CA ARG A 85 -0.38 -9.39 -5.43
C ARG A 85 -0.46 -9.36 -3.90
N GLU A 86 -1.06 -10.40 -3.33
CA GLU A 86 -0.92 -10.70 -1.91
C GLU A 86 0.54 -11.05 -1.58
N LEU A 87 0.97 -10.64 -0.39
CA LEU A 87 2.29 -10.93 0.16
C LEU A 87 2.23 -12.14 1.09
N SER A 88 3.26 -12.98 1.01
CA SER A 88 3.37 -14.14 1.90
C SER A 88 3.82 -13.75 3.31
N ASP A 89 3.58 -14.60 4.30
CA ASP A 89 4.04 -14.35 5.67
C ASP A 89 5.58 -14.26 5.73
N GLU A 90 6.31 -14.94 4.84
CA GLU A 90 7.78 -14.86 4.74
C GLU A 90 8.23 -13.45 4.32
N GLU A 91 7.60 -12.87 3.30
CA GLU A 91 7.91 -11.52 2.82
C GLU A 91 7.61 -10.46 3.89
N LEU A 92 6.52 -10.67 4.64
CA LEU A 92 6.09 -9.78 5.70
C LEU A 92 7.02 -9.91 6.92
N ALA A 93 7.35 -11.12 7.36
CA ALA A 93 8.28 -11.36 8.45
C ALA A 93 9.68 -10.78 8.16
N GLN A 94 10.17 -10.94 6.92
CA GLN A 94 11.42 -10.34 6.48
C GLN A 94 11.42 -8.81 6.63
N ALA A 95 10.31 -8.16 6.31
CA ALA A 95 10.17 -6.71 6.44
C ALA A 95 10.21 -6.20 7.89
N TYR A 96 9.77 -7.02 8.85
CA TYR A 96 9.89 -6.72 10.28
C TYR A 96 11.23 -7.17 10.89
N GLY A 97 12.03 -7.94 10.15
CA GLY A 97 13.29 -8.50 10.66
C GLY A 97 13.07 -9.57 11.73
N ILE A 98 11.96 -10.31 11.65
CA ILE A 98 11.57 -11.35 12.62
C ILE A 98 11.30 -12.68 11.91
N THR A 99 11.11 -13.75 12.68
CA THR A 99 10.71 -15.05 12.13
C THR A 99 9.24 -15.06 11.71
N VAL A 100 8.87 -15.99 10.84
CA VAL A 100 7.48 -16.17 10.40
C VAL A 100 6.55 -16.48 11.58
N ASP A 101 6.99 -17.31 12.53
CA ASP A 101 6.20 -17.66 13.71
C ASP A 101 5.98 -16.44 14.62
N GLU A 102 6.99 -15.59 14.80
CA GLU A 102 6.84 -14.33 15.54
C GLU A 102 5.88 -13.37 14.84
N TYR A 103 5.97 -13.26 13.51
CA TYR A 103 5.05 -12.44 12.72
C TYR A 103 3.60 -12.93 12.85
N ARG A 104 3.36 -14.24 12.74
CA ARG A 104 2.01 -14.80 12.86
C ARG A 104 1.40 -14.57 14.24
N ARG A 105 2.20 -14.71 15.31
CA ARG A 105 1.78 -14.40 16.69
C ARG A 105 1.48 -12.91 16.85
N LEU A 106 2.38 -12.03 16.40
CA LEU A 106 2.23 -10.58 16.50
C LEU A 106 0.95 -10.09 15.81
N MET A 107 0.65 -10.65 14.64
CA MET A 107 -0.51 -10.27 13.83
C MET A 107 -1.78 -11.07 14.16
N GLY A 108 -1.75 -11.95 15.17
CA GLY A 108 -2.89 -12.78 15.56
C GLY A 108 -3.36 -13.77 14.48
N ARG A 109 -2.51 -14.09 13.50
CA ARG A 109 -2.87 -14.96 12.36
C ARG A 109 -3.03 -16.42 12.78
N ASP A 110 -2.32 -16.86 13.82
CA ASP A 110 -2.47 -18.22 14.38
C ASP A 110 -3.89 -18.46 14.90
N ILE A 111 -4.47 -17.46 15.57
CA ILE A 111 -5.84 -17.51 16.08
C ILE A 111 -6.81 -17.54 14.90
N MET A 112 -6.65 -16.65 13.92
CA MET A 112 -7.53 -16.60 12.75
C MET A 112 -7.49 -17.89 11.94
N GLN A 113 -6.33 -18.52 11.79
CA GLN A 113 -6.19 -19.81 11.14
C GLN A 113 -6.90 -20.92 11.93
N THR A 114 -6.74 -20.92 13.26
CA THR A 114 -7.42 -21.86 14.16
C THR A 114 -8.95 -21.71 14.09
N LEU A 115 -9.46 -20.48 14.16
CA LEU A 115 -10.89 -20.18 14.07
C LEU A 115 -11.46 -20.64 12.72
N ARG A 116 -10.74 -20.39 11.62
CA ARG A 116 -11.14 -20.82 10.27
C ARG A 116 -11.12 -22.34 10.12
N GLN A 117 -10.12 -23.04 10.69
CA GLN A 117 -10.08 -24.51 10.75
C GLN A 117 -11.23 -25.10 11.57
N ARG A 118 -11.69 -24.38 12.59
CA ARG A 118 -12.85 -24.74 13.42
C ARG A 118 -14.20 -24.33 12.81
N GLY A 119 -14.20 -23.61 11.69
CA GLY A 119 -15.42 -23.11 11.04
C GLY A 119 -16.14 -22.01 11.82
N GLU A 120 -15.43 -21.30 12.69
CA GLU A 120 -15.99 -20.24 13.54
C GLU A 120 -15.97 -18.86 12.84
N ILE A 121 -15.24 -18.75 11.73
CA ILE A 121 -15.19 -17.61 10.78
C ILE A 121 -14.90 -18.09 9.36
#